data_AF-A0A7C2CW82-F1
#
_entry.id   AF-A0A7C2CW82-F1
#
_cell.length_a   1.000
_cell.length_b   1.000
_cell.length_c   1.000
_cell.angle_alpha   90.00
_cell.angle_beta   90.00
_cell.angle_gamma   90.00
#
_symmetry.space_group_name_H-M   'P 1'
#
loop_
_entity.id
_entity.type
_entity.pdbx_description
1 polymer ?
#
loop_
_entity_poly.entity_id
_entity_poly.type
_entity_poly.pdbx_seq_one_letter_code
_entity_poly.pdbx_strand_id
1 'polypeptide(L)'
;MTMEMVGAFATAFEMGIRLAALVLVVAFVGAAIAGRIIEGELTGSHAAIALLFIAALLVGVVLLWDSPLVFALFLVAAGLAALWWLAQGAAERQLVRQLRAEEEARYKATIERDPQNAAAWSALGDLYLEAKRYDDAIACYERAVQIMPTATEEKRKLRRAQQLKEEVQRTQRVCPQCRLPLPLLAITCPQCGEEVSAPVWVYLLMAGRDREALRRTFLAFLFAFPLVTLWLMLFFALNLLGRALLVLSTLAAALIVLMMELRS
;
A
#
# COMPACT_ATOMS: atom_id res chain seq x y z
N MET A 1 26.37 32.09 30.83
CA MET A 1 26.23 30.62 30.68
C MET A 1 24.85 30.21 30.15
N THR A 2 24.15 31.07 29.39
CA THR A 2 22.73 30.86 29.03
C THR A 2 22.47 30.89 27.52
N MET A 3 23.20 31.67 26.72
CA MET A 3 23.01 31.69 25.26
C MET A 3 23.59 30.47 24.53
N GLU A 4 24.75 29.96 24.95
CA GLU A 4 25.35 28.76 24.32
C GLU A 4 24.55 27.49 24.60
N MET A 5 24.03 27.31 25.81
CA MET A 5 23.18 26.16 26.13
C MET A 5 21.84 26.20 25.38
N VAL A 6 21.24 27.39 25.22
CA VAL A 6 20.00 27.54 24.45
C VAL A 6 20.25 27.30 22.96
N GLY A 7 21.38 27.76 22.43
CA GLY A 7 21.81 27.46 21.07
C GLY A 7 22.02 25.97 20.83
N ALA A 8 22.79 25.31 21.71
CA ALA A 8 23.06 23.87 21.63
C ALA A 8 21.77 23.03 21.76
N PHE A 9 20.85 23.46 22.61
CA PHE A 9 19.55 22.82 22.77
C PHE A 9 18.66 22.99 21.53
N ALA A 10 18.59 24.20 20.95
CA ALA A 10 17.83 24.46 19.73
C ALA A 10 18.36 23.62 18.56
N THR A 11 19.69 23.53 18.40
CA THR A 11 20.30 22.68 17.37
C THR A 11 20.03 21.20 17.59
N ALA A 12 20.06 20.72 18.84
CA ALA A 12 19.78 19.32 19.15
C ALA A 12 18.30 18.96 18.93
N PHE A 13 17.39 19.87 19.30
CA PHE A 13 15.95 19.70 19.09
C PHE A 13 15.60 19.72 17.60
N GLU A 14 16.20 20.64 16.85
CA GLU A 14 16.04 20.72 15.40
C GLU A 14 16.60 19.45 14.71
N MET A 15 17.73 18.93 15.19
CA MET A 15 18.29 17.66 14.72
C MET A 15 17.35 16.47 15.02
N GLY A 16 16.69 16.47 16.18
CA GLY A 16 15.71 15.45 16.57
C GLY A 16 14.47 15.41 15.68
N ILE A 17 13.87 16.56 15.37
CA ILE A 17 12.72 16.66 14.46
C ILE A 17 13.11 16.19 13.05
N ARG A 18 14.31 16.57 12.59
CA ARG A 18 14.83 16.21 11.26
C ARG A 18 15.12 14.71 11.13
N LEU A 19 15.66 14.08 12.17
CA LEU A 19 15.84 12.62 12.25
C LEU A 19 14.51 11.88 12.25
N ALA A 20 13.51 12.36 13.00
CA ALA A 20 12.19 11.77 13.03
C ALA A 20 11.49 11.85 11.65
N ALA A 21 11.61 12.99 10.95
CA ALA A 21 11.10 13.15 9.59
C ALA A 21 11.78 12.21 8.60
N LEU A 22 13.10 12.05 8.69
CA LEU A 22 13.86 11.10 7.86
C LEU A 22 13.39 9.65 8.10
N VAL A 23 13.26 9.24 9.36
CA VAL A 23 12.79 7.89 9.71
C VAL A 23 11.38 7.65 9.17
N LEU A 24 10.48 8.65 9.27
CA LEU A 24 9.11 8.53 8.77
C LEU A 24 9.04 8.39 7.25
N VAL A 25 9.84 9.16 6.51
CA VAL A 25 9.92 9.09 5.04
C VAL A 25 10.51 7.75 4.60
N VAL A 26 11.60 7.31 5.22
CA VAL A 26 12.23 6.00 4.93
C VAL A 26 11.27 4.85 5.24
N ALA A 27 10.54 4.92 6.36
CA ALA A 27 9.55 3.91 6.72
C ALA A 27 8.37 3.87 5.73
N PHE A 28 7.83 5.03 5.32
CA PHE A 28 6.69 5.09 4.41
C PHE A 28 7.05 4.61 3.00
N VAL A 29 8.20 5.05 2.47
CA VAL A 29 8.71 4.62 1.17
C VAL A 29 9.10 3.14 1.21
N GLY A 30 9.75 2.69 2.28
CA GLY A 30 10.08 1.28 2.51
C GLY A 30 8.85 0.38 2.55
N ALA A 31 7.79 0.79 3.24
CA ALA A 31 6.52 0.06 3.29
C ALA A 31 5.82 -0.02 1.92
N ALA A 32 5.83 1.07 1.15
CA ALA A 32 5.25 1.12 -0.19
C ALA A 32 5.98 0.18 -1.18
N ILE A 33 7.31 0.08 -1.07
CA ILE A 33 8.13 -0.81 -1.90
C ILE A 33 7.97 -2.26 -1.45
N ALA A 34 8.03 -2.53 -0.14
CA ALA A 34 7.86 -3.87 0.41
C ALA A 34 6.50 -4.46 0.02
N GLY A 35 5.42 -3.66 0.05
CA GLY A 35 4.09 -4.09 -0.39
C GLY A 35 4.07 -4.59 -1.84
N ARG A 36 4.79 -3.91 -2.75
CA ARG A 36 4.83 -4.30 -4.16
C ARG A 36 5.80 -5.44 -4.49
N ILE A 37 6.85 -5.64 -3.68
CA ILE A 37 7.70 -6.83 -3.76
C ILE A 37 6.88 -8.08 -3.39
N ILE A 38 6.04 -7.98 -2.36
CA ILE A 38 5.17 -9.07 -1.90
C ILE A 38 4.10 -9.43 -2.95
N GLU A 39 3.60 -8.45 -3.71
CA GLU A 39 2.63 -8.67 -4.80
C GLU A 39 3.26 -9.28 -6.07
N GLY A 40 4.59 -9.42 -6.12
CA GLY A 40 5.31 -10.04 -7.24
C GLY A 40 5.36 -9.18 -8.52
N GLU A 41 4.97 -7.90 -8.43
CA GLU A 41 4.85 -7.01 -9.59
C GLU A 41 6.18 -6.31 -9.97
N LEU A 42 7.17 -6.22 -9.07
CA LEU A 42 8.44 -5.55 -9.37
C LEU A 42 9.51 -6.53 -9.87
N THR A 43 9.78 -6.49 -11.17
CA THR A 43 11.00 -7.06 -11.78
C THR A 43 12.22 -6.15 -11.49
N GLY A 44 13.41 -6.76 -11.39
CA GLY A 44 14.61 -6.20 -10.72
C GLY A 44 15.07 -4.79 -11.13
N SER A 45 14.74 -4.31 -12.34
CA SER A 45 15.06 -2.94 -12.78
C SER A 45 14.27 -1.86 -12.02
N HIS A 46 13.01 -2.12 -11.66
CA HIS A 46 12.16 -1.17 -10.95
C HIS A 46 12.54 -1.05 -9.46
N ALA A 47 13.04 -2.14 -8.87
CA ALA A 47 13.54 -2.15 -7.50
C ALA A 47 14.84 -1.34 -7.38
N ALA A 48 15.70 -1.40 -8.41
CA ALA A 48 16.93 -0.61 -8.47
C ALA A 48 16.65 0.90 -8.57
N ILE A 49 15.66 1.32 -9.37
CA ILE A 49 15.29 2.74 -9.48
C ILE A 49 14.67 3.24 -8.16
N ALA A 50 13.85 2.43 -7.49
CA ALA A 50 13.29 2.77 -6.19
C ALA A 50 14.38 2.92 -5.10
N LEU A 51 15.38 2.02 -5.09
CA LEU A 51 16.55 2.11 -4.19
C LEU A 51 17.43 3.33 -4.50
N LEU A 52 17.66 3.64 -5.77
CA LEU A 52 18.40 4.85 -6.19
C LEU A 52 17.65 6.12 -5.80
N PHE A 53 16.31 6.11 -5.87
CA PHE A 53 15.48 7.23 -5.41
C PHE A 53 15.59 7.42 -3.90
N ILE A 54 15.53 6.33 -3.11
CA ILE A 54 15.75 6.37 -1.66
C ILE A 54 17.17 6.87 -1.32
N ALA A 55 18.18 6.40 -2.04
CA ALA A 55 19.57 6.82 -1.85
C ALA A 55 19.76 8.30 -2.18
N ALA A 56 19.14 8.79 -3.27
CA ALA A 56 19.14 10.21 -3.62
C ALA A 56 18.39 11.07 -2.60
N LEU A 57 17.31 10.55 -2.00
CA LEU A 57 16.57 11.20 -0.93
C LEU A 57 17.39 11.31 0.36
N LEU A 58 18.08 10.23 0.74
CA LEU A 58 19.03 10.21 1.85
C LEU A 58 20.19 11.18 1.63
N VAL A 59 20.80 11.16 0.44
CA VAL A 59 21.90 12.06 0.07
C VAL A 59 21.44 13.52 0.03
N GLY A 60 20.24 13.80 -0.51
CA GLY A 60 19.64 15.13 -0.51
C GLY A 60 19.37 15.66 0.90
N VAL A 61 18.85 14.82 1.79
CA VAL A 61 18.63 15.17 3.21
C VAL A 61 19.96 15.46 3.93
N VAL A 62 21.02 14.71 3.63
CA VAL A 62 22.35 14.89 4.24
C VAL A 62 23.07 16.14 3.68
N LEU A 63 22.95 16.44 2.39
CA LEU A 63 23.67 17.56 1.75
C LEU A 63 22.97 18.91 1.88
N LEU A 64 21.64 18.94 2.02
CA LEU A 64 20.84 20.17 2.09
C LEU A 64 20.59 20.65 3.54
N TRP A 65 21.37 20.10 4.49
CA TRP A 65 21.26 20.20 5.95
C TRP A 65 21.22 21.63 6.52
N ASP A 66 21.83 22.59 5.82
CA ASP A 66 22.05 23.95 6.33
C ASP A 66 20.95 24.96 5.97
N SER A 67 20.02 24.64 5.07
CA SER A 67 19.00 25.61 4.60
C SER A 67 17.57 25.05 4.60
N PRO A 68 16.68 25.51 5.50
CA PRO A 68 15.33 24.95 5.66
C PRO A 68 14.45 25.17 4.43
N LEU A 69 14.67 26.23 3.65
CA LEU A 69 13.96 26.50 2.41
C LEU A 69 14.30 25.50 1.29
N VAL A 70 15.56 25.14 1.15
CA VAL A 70 15.99 24.18 0.11
C VAL A 70 15.51 22.77 0.47
N PHE A 71 15.50 22.43 1.76
CA PHE A 71 14.90 21.20 2.26
C PHE A 71 13.40 21.11 1.98
N ALA A 72 12.63 22.19 2.21
CA ALA A 72 11.20 22.23 1.91
C ALA A 72 10.92 22.09 0.40
N LEU A 73 11.69 22.78 -0.46
CA LEU A 73 11.58 22.65 -1.91
C LEU A 73 11.91 21.23 -2.39
N PHE A 74 12.91 20.58 -1.78
CA PHE A 74 13.27 19.20 -2.08
C PHE A 74 12.14 18.21 -1.75
N LEU A 75 11.50 18.35 -0.58
CA LEU A 75 10.37 17.50 -0.21
C LEU A 75 9.17 17.67 -1.14
N VAL A 76 8.89 18.92 -1.56
CA VAL A 76 7.83 19.19 -2.55
C VAL A 76 8.17 18.54 -3.89
N ALA A 77 9.40 18.68 -4.38
CA ALA A 77 9.85 18.05 -5.62
C ALA A 77 9.79 16.51 -5.54
N ALA A 78 10.24 15.92 -4.44
CA ALA A 78 10.15 14.47 -4.20
C ALA A 78 8.69 13.99 -4.12
N GLY A 79 7.81 14.75 -3.48
CA GLY A 79 6.38 14.47 -3.42
C GLY A 79 5.71 14.54 -4.79
N LEU A 80 6.03 15.55 -5.60
CA LEU A 80 5.55 15.67 -6.98
C LEU A 80 6.06 14.54 -7.87
N ALA A 81 7.33 14.15 -7.74
CA ALA A 81 7.89 13.01 -8.47
C ALA A 81 7.22 11.68 -8.07
N ALA A 82 6.95 11.48 -6.78
CA ALA A 82 6.22 10.30 -6.29
C ALA A 82 4.76 10.27 -6.80
N LEU A 83 4.07 11.41 -6.80
CA LEU A 83 2.72 11.54 -7.36
C LEU A 83 2.71 11.26 -8.86
N TRP A 84 3.69 11.78 -9.59
CA TRP A 84 3.84 11.52 -11.02
C TRP A 84 4.10 10.03 -11.31
N TRP A 85 4.99 9.38 -10.54
CA TRP A 85 5.22 7.94 -10.65
C TRP A 85 3.95 7.14 -10.36
N LEU A 86 3.19 7.48 -9.32
CA LEU A 86 1.93 6.82 -8.99
C LEU A 86 0.88 7.01 -10.08
N ALA A 87 0.80 8.21 -10.66
CA ALA A 87 -0.09 8.53 -11.77
C ALA A 87 0.30 7.74 -13.03
N GLN A 88 1.59 7.67 -13.36
CA GLN A 88 2.09 6.87 -14.49
C GLN A 88 1.77 5.38 -14.31
N GLY A 89 2.07 4.81 -13.13
CA GLY A 89 1.76 3.41 -12.86
C GLY A 89 0.26 3.10 -12.83
N ALA A 90 -0.61 4.09 -12.58
CA ALA A 90 -2.06 3.92 -12.74
C ALA A 90 -2.47 3.95 -14.22
N ALA A 91 -1.90 4.88 -14.99
CA ALA A 91 -2.16 5.00 -16.43
C ALA A 91 -1.72 3.74 -17.21
N GLU A 92 -0.52 3.21 -16.94
CA GLU A 92 -0.02 1.98 -17.55
C GLU A 92 -0.93 0.79 -17.24
N ARG A 93 -1.38 0.64 -16.00
CA ARG A 93 -2.33 -0.42 -15.61
C ARG A 93 -3.67 -0.29 -16.33
N GLN A 94 -4.15 0.93 -16.55
CA GLN A 94 -5.39 1.16 -17.29
C GLN A 94 -5.23 0.80 -18.77
N LEU A 95 -4.10 1.18 -19.39
CA LEU A 95 -3.78 0.83 -20.77
C LEU A 95 -3.67 -0.69 -20.95
N VAL A 96 -2.97 -1.39 -20.07
CA VAL A 96 -2.85 -2.86 -20.11
C VAL A 96 -4.21 -3.54 -19.98
N ARG A 97 -5.11 -3.02 -19.12
CA ARG A 97 -6.48 -3.54 -19.00
C ARG A 97 -7.29 -3.34 -20.28
N GLN A 98 -7.16 -2.19 -20.93
CA GLN A 98 -7.84 -1.92 -22.20
C GLN A 98 -7.33 -2.84 -23.31
N LEU A 99 -6.01 -2.96 -23.47
CA LEU A 99 -5.39 -3.85 -24.44
C LEU A 99 -5.85 -5.31 -24.25
N ARG A 100 -5.84 -5.81 -23.01
CA ARG A 100 -6.33 -7.16 -22.71
C ARG A 100 -7.81 -7.35 -23.05
N ALA A 101 -8.66 -6.36 -22.79
CA ALA A 101 -10.07 -6.43 -23.12
C ALA A 101 -10.31 -6.46 -24.64
N GLU A 102 -9.54 -5.69 -25.40
CA GLU A 102 -9.58 -5.69 -26.87
C GLU A 102 -9.10 -7.04 -27.44
N GLU A 103 -8.03 -7.61 -26.89
CA GLU A 103 -7.52 -8.94 -27.25
C GLU A 103 -8.55 -10.03 -26.95
N GLU A 104 -9.18 -10.00 -25.77
CA GLU A 104 -10.26 -10.92 -25.38
C GLU A 104 -11.41 -10.87 -26.39
N ALA A 105 -11.85 -9.65 -26.76
CA ALA A 105 -12.91 -9.45 -27.74
C ALA A 105 -12.52 -9.98 -29.13
N ARG A 106 -11.27 -9.76 -29.55
CA ARG A 106 -10.77 -10.26 -30.85
C ARG A 106 -10.76 -11.79 -30.89
N TYR A 107 -10.31 -12.46 -29.84
CA TYR A 107 -10.31 -13.93 -29.79
C TYR A 107 -11.73 -14.50 -29.73
N LYS A 108 -12.64 -13.86 -28.97
CA LYS A 108 -14.06 -14.24 -28.94
C LYS A 108 -14.72 -14.13 -30.32
N ALA A 109 -14.52 -13.02 -31.03
CA ALA A 109 -15.03 -12.86 -32.39
C ALA A 109 -14.44 -13.88 -33.38
N THR A 110 -13.19 -14.30 -33.16
CA THR A 110 -12.56 -15.36 -33.96
C THR A 110 -13.21 -16.72 -33.69
N ILE A 111 -13.48 -17.04 -32.42
CA ILE A 111 -14.17 -18.27 -32.01
C ILE A 111 -15.62 -18.30 -32.51
N GLU A 112 -16.31 -17.16 -32.54
CA GLU A 112 -17.66 -17.05 -33.10
C GLU A 112 -17.69 -17.35 -34.60
N ARG A 113 -16.66 -16.92 -35.35
CA ARG A 113 -16.53 -17.17 -36.79
C ARG A 113 -16.04 -18.59 -37.09
N ASP A 114 -15.08 -19.07 -36.32
CA ASP A 114 -14.53 -20.41 -36.43
C ASP A 114 -14.44 -21.08 -35.04
N PRO A 115 -15.51 -21.77 -34.63
CA PRO A 115 -15.54 -22.48 -33.35
C PRO A 115 -14.52 -23.62 -33.25
N GLN A 116 -13.98 -24.10 -34.38
CA GLN A 116 -13.00 -25.18 -34.45
C GLN A 116 -11.55 -24.68 -34.47
N ASN A 117 -11.32 -23.39 -34.20
CA ASN A 117 -9.97 -22.85 -34.09
C ASN A 117 -9.36 -23.12 -32.70
N ALA A 118 -8.64 -24.24 -32.55
CA ALA A 118 -7.96 -24.60 -31.30
C ALA A 118 -6.95 -23.53 -30.82
N ALA A 119 -6.29 -22.83 -31.74
CA ALA A 119 -5.30 -21.81 -31.39
C ALA A 119 -5.97 -20.57 -30.75
N ALA A 120 -7.13 -20.15 -31.26
CA ALA A 120 -7.90 -19.04 -30.67
C ALA A 120 -8.41 -19.38 -29.26
N TRP A 121 -8.88 -20.62 -29.04
CA TRP A 121 -9.25 -21.11 -27.71
C TRP A 121 -8.04 -21.16 -26.75
N SER A 122 -6.88 -21.62 -27.22
CA SER A 122 -5.64 -21.66 -26.46
C SER A 122 -5.17 -20.25 -26.06
N ALA A 123 -5.20 -19.30 -26.98
CA ALA A 123 -4.80 -17.91 -26.74
C ALA A 123 -5.75 -17.19 -25.76
N LEU A 124 -7.07 -17.43 -25.88
CA LEU A 124 -8.04 -16.91 -24.92
C LEU A 124 -7.83 -17.51 -23.52
N GLY A 125 -7.48 -18.80 -23.45
CA GLY A 125 -7.10 -19.47 -22.22
C GLY A 125 -5.87 -18.86 -21.54
N ASP A 126 -4.84 -18.52 -22.32
CA ASP A 126 -3.63 -17.84 -21.83
C ASP A 126 -3.99 -16.47 -21.21
N LEU A 127 -4.82 -15.69 -21.90
CA LEU A 127 -5.27 -14.38 -21.42
C LEU A 127 -6.06 -14.49 -20.10
N TYR A 128 -6.90 -15.52 -19.96
CA TYR A 128 -7.59 -15.78 -18.70
C TYR A 128 -6.67 -16.30 -17.58
N LEU A 129 -5.66 -17.10 -17.92
CA LEU A 129 -4.68 -17.58 -16.94
C LEU A 129 -3.86 -16.42 -16.37
N GLU A 130 -3.43 -15.47 -17.21
CA GLU A 130 -2.78 -14.23 -16.78
C GLU A 130 -3.70 -13.35 -15.92
N ALA A 131 -4.99 -13.32 -16.25
CA ALA A 131 -6.01 -12.63 -15.45
C ALA A 131 -6.37 -13.36 -14.14
N LYS A 132 -5.72 -14.49 -13.82
CA LYS A 132 -6.01 -15.37 -12.68
C LYS A 132 -7.44 -15.91 -12.67
N ARG A 133 -8.11 -15.93 -13.83
CA ARG A 133 -9.43 -16.51 -14.05
C ARG A 133 -9.28 -17.98 -14.43
N TYR A 134 -8.85 -18.80 -13.46
CA TYR A 134 -8.44 -20.18 -13.73
C TYR A 134 -9.57 -21.06 -14.29
N ASP A 135 -10.81 -20.88 -13.85
CA ASP A 135 -11.96 -21.64 -14.36
C ASP A 135 -12.22 -21.38 -15.85
N ASP A 136 -12.23 -20.12 -16.25
CA ASP A 136 -12.42 -19.73 -17.65
C ASP A 136 -11.24 -20.20 -18.53
N ALA A 137 -10.02 -20.12 -18.00
CA ALA A 137 -8.82 -20.63 -18.66
C ALA A 137 -8.91 -22.14 -18.91
N ILE A 138 -9.29 -22.92 -17.89
CA ILE A 138 -9.48 -24.37 -17.99
C ILE A 138 -10.53 -24.70 -19.06
N ALA A 139 -11.68 -24.05 -19.04
CA ALA A 139 -12.74 -24.28 -20.04
C ALA A 139 -12.25 -24.01 -21.48
N CYS A 140 -11.47 -22.95 -21.68
CA CYS A 140 -10.90 -22.63 -22.99
C CYS A 140 -9.86 -23.67 -23.45
N TYR A 141 -8.96 -24.11 -22.56
CA TYR A 141 -8.00 -25.14 -22.89
C TYR A 141 -8.65 -26.51 -23.11
N GLU A 142 -9.70 -26.86 -22.37
CA GLU A 142 -10.47 -28.09 -22.61
C GLU A 142 -11.09 -28.10 -24.02
N ARG A 143 -11.64 -26.97 -24.47
CA ARG A 143 -12.13 -26.83 -25.85
C ARG A 143 -11.00 -26.96 -26.87
N ALA A 144 -9.85 -26.32 -26.63
CA ALA A 144 -8.69 -26.46 -27.51
C ALA A 144 -8.21 -27.92 -27.62
N VAL A 145 -8.16 -28.65 -26.50
CA VAL A 145 -7.78 -30.08 -26.47
C VAL A 145 -8.83 -30.97 -27.13
N GLN A 146 -10.13 -30.65 -27.02
CA GLN A 146 -11.19 -31.40 -27.71
C GLN A 146 -11.09 -31.26 -29.23
N ILE A 147 -10.77 -30.06 -29.71
CA ILE A 147 -10.61 -29.77 -31.14
C ILE A 147 -9.33 -30.42 -31.68
N MET A 148 -8.22 -30.34 -30.94
CA MET A 148 -6.95 -30.94 -31.33
C MET A 148 -6.38 -31.85 -30.23
N PRO A 149 -6.85 -33.12 -30.15
CA PRO A 149 -6.47 -34.03 -29.05
C PRO A 149 -5.01 -34.47 -29.05
N THR A 150 -4.29 -34.29 -30.17
CA THR A 150 -2.87 -34.62 -30.31
C THR A 150 -1.94 -33.50 -29.86
N ALA A 151 -2.50 -32.32 -29.54
CA ALA A 151 -1.73 -31.15 -29.21
C ALA A 151 -1.22 -31.22 -27.75
N THR A 152 0.06 -31.60 -27.62
CA THR A 152 0.72 -31.83 -26.32
C THR A 152 0.85 -30.53 -25.51
N GLU A 153 0.95 -29.40 -26.20
CA GLU A 153 1.12 -28.07 -25.59
C GLU A 153 -0.14 -27.64 -24.82
N GLU A 154 -1.30 -27.81 -25.41
CA GLU A 154 -2.62 -27.46 -24.86
C GLU A 154 -2.90 -28.32 -23.62
N LYS A 155 -2.54 -29.61 -23.66
CA LYS A 155 -2.61 -30.49 -22.48
C LYS A 155 -1.66 -30.07 -21.36
N ARG A 156 -0.49 -29.50 -21.69
CA ARG A 156 0.44 -28.95 -20.71
C ARG A 156 -0.13 -27.69 -20.07
N LYS A 157 -0.69 -26.78 -20.87
CA LYS A 157 -1.36 -25.55 -20.40
C LYS A 157 -2.59 -25.86 -19.53
N LEU A 158 -3.43 -26.80 -19.94
CA LEU A 158 -4.58 -27.27 -19.15
C LEU A 158 -4.14 -27.78 -17.76
N ARG A 159 -3.14 -28.68 -17.72
CA ARG A 159 -2.60 -29.19 -16.45
C ARG A 159 -2.05 -28.08 -15.57
N ARG A 160 -1.32 -27.12 -16.16
CA ARG A 160 -0.80 -25.96 -15.43
C ARG A 160 -1.94 -25.10 -14.85
N ALA A 161 -3.00 -24.85 -15.61
CA ALA A 161 -4.16 -24.09 -15.15
C ALA A 161 -4.87 -24.78 -13.98
N GLN A 162 -5.02 -26.10 -14.03
CA GLN A 162 -5.59 -26.91 -12.94
C GLN A 162 -4.72 -26.89 -11.68
N GLN A 163 -3.40 -27.03 -11.82
CA GLN A 163 -2.47 -26.96 -10.69
C GLN A 163 -2.54 -25.60 -9.99
N LEU A 164 -2.55 -24.50 -10.76
CA LEU A 164 -2.66 -23.15 -10.20
C LEU A 164 -4.01 -22.94 -9.50
N LYS A 165 -5.10 -23.46 -10.06
CA LYS A 165 -6.42 -23.43 -9.41
C LYS A 165 -6.40 -24.17 -8.08
N GLU A 166 -5.83 -25.37 -8.04
CA GLU A 166 -5.73 -26.18 -6.82
C GLU A 166 -4.82 -25.51 -5.78
N GLU A 167 -3.69 -24.94 -6.19
CA GLU A 167 -2.79 -24.20 -5.32
C GLU A 167 -3.49 -22.99 -4.67
N VAL A 168 -4.25 -22.23 -5.47
CA VAL A 168 -5.06 -21.11 -4.98
C VAL A 168 -6.16 -21.61 -4.05
N GLN A 169 -6.86 -22.69 -4.37
CA GLN A 169 -7.89 -23.27 -3.48
C GLN A 169 -7.30 -23.80 -2.17
N ARG A 170 -6.08 -24.34 -2.19
CA ARG A 170 -5.38 -24.82 -1.00
C ARG A 170 -4.92 -23.68 -0.09
N THR A 171 -4.50 -22.56 -0.67
CA THR A 171 -4.14 -21.34 0.08
C THR A 171 -5.33 -20.44 0.38
N GLN A 172 -6.49 -20.70 -0.23
CA GLN A 172 -7.71 -19.97 0.00
C GLN A 172 -8.18 -20.21 1.43
N ARG A 173 -8.43 -19.12 2.15
CA ARG A 173 -9.00 -19.23 3.49
C ARG A 173 -10.43 -19.69 3.37
N VAL A 174 -10.79 -20.61 4.23
CA VAL A 174 -12.14 -21.15 4.29
C VAL A 174 -12.69 -20.86 5.68
N CYS A 175 -13.95 -20.45 5.78
CA CYS A 175 -14.59 -20.25 7.07
C CYS A 175 -14.63 -21.58 7.86
N PRO A 176 -14.22 -21.61 9.14
CA PRO A 176 -14.24 -22.83 9.95
C PRO A 176 -15.67 -23.37 10.15
N GLN A 177 -16.67 -22.49 10.16
CA GLN A 177 -18.06 -22.83 10.45
C GLN A 177 -18.82 -23.34 9.20
N CYS A 178 -18.83 -22.54 8.12
CA CYS A 178 -19.67 -22.80 6.95
C CYS A 178 -18.91 -23.36 5.74
N ARG A 179 -17.59 -23.52 5.86
CA ARG A 179 -16.69 -23.91 4.76
C ARG A 179 -16.80 -23.04 3.50
N LEU A 180 -17.31 -21.81 3.63
CA LEU A 180 -17.35 -20.86 2.53
C LEU A 180 -15.92 -20.38 2.21
N PRO A 181 -15.50 -20.39 0.93
CA PRO A 181 -14.25 -19.77 0.52
C PRO A 181 -14.30 -18.26 0.75
N LEU A 182 -13.36 -17.75 1.54
CA LEU A 182 -13.30 -16.36 1.94
C LEU A 182 -12.28 -15.59 1.08
N PRO A 183 -12.58 -14.35 0.69
CA PRO A 183 -11.57 -13.48 0.10
C PRO A 183 -10.48 -13.18 1.14
N LEU A 184 -9.25 -12.95 0.68
CA LEU A 184 -8.06 -12.74 1.53
C LEU A 184 -8.23 -11.63 2.61
N LEU A 185 -9.12 -10.68 2.34
CA LEU A 185 -9.39 -9.49 3.18
C LEU A 185 -10.67 -9.60 4.03
N ALA A 186 -11.43 -10.70 3.97
CA ALA A 186 -12.62 -10.84 4.82
C ALA A 186 -12.21 -11.09 6.27
N ILE A 187 -12.65 -10.20 7.17
CA ILE A 187 -12.51 -10.34 8.63
C ILE A 187 -13.75 -11.03 9.22
N THR A 188 -14.90 -10.86 8.58
CA THR A 188 -16.16 -11.50 8.96
C THR A 188 -16.68 -12.34 7.80
N CYS A 189 -17.19 -13.53 8.09
CA CYS A 189 -17.81 -14.36 7.06
C CYS A 189 -19.14 -13.73 6.61
N PRO A 190 -19.36 -13.51 5.29
CA PRO A 190 -20.60 -12.89 4.79
C PRO A 190 -21.84 -13.78 4.97
N GLN A 191 -21.66 -15.10 5.14
CA GLN A 191 -22.77 -16.04 5.25
C GLN A 191 -23.15 -16.35 6.70
N CYS A 192 -22.18 -16.49 7.60
CA CYS A 192 -22.44 -16.89 8.99
C CYS A 192 -22.11 -15.83 10.03
N GLY A 193 -21.54 -14.69 9.64
CA GLY A 193 -21.19 -13.60 10.57
C GLY A 193 -19.98 -13.87 11.47
N GLU A 194 -19.42 -15.09 11.44
CA GLU A 194 -18.28 -15.49 12.26
C GLU A 194 -17.04 -14.63 11.97
N GLU A 195 -16.34 -14.19 13.01
CA GLU A 195 -15.05 -13.51 12.88
C GLU A 195 -13.97 -14.52 12.49
N VAL A 196 -13.27 -14.23 11.40
CA VAL A 196 -12.24 -15.10 10.83
C VAL A 196 -10.89 -14.45 11.04
N SER A 197 -9.92 -15.22 11.54
CA SER A 197 -8.58 -14.72 11.78
C SER A 197 -7.93 -14.25 10.48
N ALA A 198 -7.76 -12.93 10.37
CA ALA A 198 -6.99 -12.29 9.32
C ALA A 198 -5.61 -11.89 9.84
N PRO A 199 -4.57 -11.83 8.99
CA PRO A 199 -3.27 -11.33 9.38
C PRO A 199 -3.38 -9.84 9.74
N VAL A 200 -2.53 -9.39 10.67
CA VAL A 200 -2.59 -8.05 11.30
C VAL A 200 -2.66 -6.91 10.28
N TRP A 201 -1.99 -7.05 9.12
CA TRP A 201 -2.03 -6.04 8.05
C TRP A 201 -3.42 -5.86 7.43
N VAL A 202 -4.30 -6.87 7.43
CA VAL A 202 -5.68 -6.76 6.92
C VAL A 202 -6.53 -5.88 7.85
N TYR A 203 -6.33 -5.99 9.17
CA TYR A 203 -6.98 -5.10 10.14
C TYR A 203 -6.53 -3.64 9.95
N LEU A 204 -5.22 -3.42 9.75
CA LEU A 204 -4.65 -2.11 9.42
C LEU A 204 -5.21 -1.54 8.10
N LEU A 205 -5.37 -2.38 7.10
CA LEU A 205 -5.84 -1.98 5.77
C LEU A 205 -7.34 -1.70 5.74
N MET A 206 -8.15 -2.45 6.51
CA MET A 206 -9.58 -2.16 6.73
C MET A 206 -9.78 -0.87 7.52
N ALA A 207 -8.95 -0.60 8.54
CA ALA A 207 -8.94 0.68 9.24
C ALA A 207 -8.59 1.87 8.30
N GLY A 208 -7.77 1.63 7.27
CA GLY A 208 -7.46 2.63 6.24
C GLY A 208 -8.49 2.76 5.11
N ARG A 209 -9.37 1.76 4.92
CA ARG A 209 -10.41 1.76 3.88
C ARG A 209 -11.58 2.67 4.22
N ASP A 210 -11.79 2.89 5.51
CA ASP A 210 -12.77 3.84 6.01
C ASP A 210 -12.25 5.27 5.78
N ARG A 211 -12.56 5.82 4.59
CA ARG A 211 -12.04 7.14 4.16
C ARG A 211 -12.34 8.24 5.18
N GLU A 212 -13.45 8.12 5.89
CA GLU A 212 -13.85 9.07 6.93
C GLU A 212 -12.95 8.94 8.16
N ALA A 213 -12.67 7.72 8.61
CA ALA A 213 -11.75 7.45 9.72
C ALA A 213 -10.32 7.87 9.34
N LEU A 214 -9.82 7.47 8.18
CA LEU A 214 -8.49 7.87 7.70
C LEU A 214 -8.37 9.40 7.60
N ARG A 215 -9.40 10.09 7.09
CA ARG A 215 -9.43 11.56 7.02
C ARG A 215 -9.41 12.19 8.41
N ARG A 216 -10.17 11.66 9.38
CA ARG A 216 -10.17 12.14 10.78
C ARG A 216 -8.84 11.91 11.46
N THR A 217 -8.25 10.72 11.33
CA THR A 217 -6.94 10.39 11.93
C THR A 217 -5.82 11.21 11.29
N PHE A 218 -5.87 11.42 9.97
CA PHE A 218 -4.90 12.24 9.24
C PHE A 218 -5.03 13.73 9.60
N LEU A 219 -6.25 14.27 9.70
CA LEU A 219 -6.50 15.63 10.21
C LEU A 219 -6.04 15.77 11.65
N ALA A 220 -6.37 14.82 12.52
CA ALA A 220 -5.93 14.82 13.91
C ALA A 220 -4.40 14.82 14.02
N PHE A 221 -3.70 14.03 13.20
CA PHE A 221 -2.24 14.03 13.15
C PHE A 221 -1.68 15.37 12.64
N LEU A 222 -2.29 15.94 11.59
CA LEU A 222 -1.88 17.23 11.01
C LEU A 222 -2.04 18.41 11.99
N PHE A 223 -3.00 18.34 12.91
CA PHE A 223 -3.17 19.36 13.96
C PHE A 223 -2.38 19.04 15.24
N ALA A 224 -2.33 17.78 15.67
CA ALA A 224 -1.66 17.37 16.90
C ALA A 224 -0.14 17.51 16.78
N PHE A 225 0.44 17.15 15.65
CA PHE A 225 1.89 17.23 15.42
C PHE A 225 2.44 18.66 15.61
N PRO A 226 1.92 19.71 14.92
CA PRO A 226 2.39 21.07 15.13
C PRO A 226 2.12 21.58 16.55
N LEU A 227 1.00 21.21 17.17
CA LEU A 227 0.69 21.59 18.55
C LEU A 227 1.70 21.02 19.54
N VAL A 228 2.04 19.74 19.41
CA VAL A 228 3.02 19.05 20.26
C VAL A 228 4.40 19.63 20.05
N THR A 229 4.79 19.91 18.80
CA THR A 229 6.09 20.56 18.52
C THR A 229 6.16 21.98 19.09
N LEU A 230 5.08 22.77 19.01
CA LEU A 230 5.00 24.11 19.59
C LEU A 230 5.06 24.05 21.12
N TRP A 231 4.36 23.08 21.72
CA TRP A 231 4.37 22.85 23.16
C TRP A 231 5.77 22.48 23.66
N LEU A 232 6.47 21.58 22.96
CA LEU A 232 7.85 21.22 23.29
C LEU A 232 8.79 22.42 23.15
N MET A 233 8.66 23.23 22.08
CA MET A 233 9.45 24.46 21.95
C MET A 233 9.23 25.41 23.14
N LEU A 234 7.97 25.66 23.52
CA LEU A 234 7.62 26.48 24.69
C LEU A 234 8.20 25.90 25.98
N PHE A 235 8.10 24.59 26.18
CA PHE A 235 8.63 23.91 27.36
C PHE A 235 10.14 24.15 27.52
N PHE A 236 10.90 24.04 26.43
CA PHE A 236 12.35 24.23 26.51
C PHE A 236 12.78 25.70 26.57
N ALA A 237 12.01 26.61 25.95
CA ALA A 237 12.27 28.05 25.97
C ALA A 237 11.94 28.72 27.32
N LEU A 238 11.02 28.15 28.11
CA LEU A 238 10.58 28.73 29.38
C LEU A 238 11.50 28.36 30.56
N ASN A 239 11.57 29.26 31.54
CA ASN A 239 12.24 29.05 32.83
C ASN A 239 11.50 27.99 33.67
N LEU A 240 12.12 27.50 34.75
CA LEU A 240 11.57 26.41 35.59
C LEU A 240 10.11 26.66 36.04
N LEU A 241 9.79 27.89 36.44
CA LEU A 241 8.43 28.32 36.81
C LEU A 241 7.45 28.28 35.63
N GLY A 242 7.89 28.70 34.44
CA GLY A 242 7.10 28.65 33.22
C GLY A 242 6.86 27.21 32.73
N ARG A 243 7.84 26.32 32.88
CA ARG A 243 7.68 24.88 32.60
C ARG A 243 6.63 24.24 33.50
N ALA A 244 6.69 24.53 34.80
CA ALA A 244 5.72 24.04 35.76
C ALA A 244 4.30 24.52 35.42
N LEU A 245 4.13 25.80 35.06
CA LEU A 245 2.84 26.36 34.67
C LEU A 245 2.30 25.74 33.37
N LEU A 246 3.16 25.53 32.37
CA LEU A 246 2.80 24.91 31.09
C LEU A 246 2.31 23.47 31.30
N VAL A 247 3.03 22.68 32.10
CA VAL A 247 2.64 21.29 32.44
C VAL A 247 1.33 21.25 33.21
N LEU A 248 1.14 22.15 34.19
CA LEU A 248 -0.11 22.27 34.94
C LEU A 248 -1.28 22.62 34.03
N SER A 249 -1.09 23.54 33.07
CA SER A 249 -2.14 23.92 32.12
C SER A 249 -2.55 22.76 31.21
N THR A 250 -1.60 21.92 30.78
CA THR A 250 -1.92 20.72 29.99
C THR A 250 -2.59 19.62 30.80
N LEU A 251 -2.18 19.43 32.06
CA LEU A 251 -2.83 18.47 32.96
C LEU A 251 -4.27 18.91 33.27
N ALA A 252 -4.50 20.21 33.46
CA ALA A 252 -5.84 20.77 33.63
C ALA A 252 -6.70 20.57 32.38
N ALA A 253 -6.16 20.84 31.18
CA ALA A 253 -6.88 20.62 29.92
C ALA A 253 -7.22 19.13 29.70
N ALA A 254 -6.27 18.22 29.96
CA ALA A 254 -6.50 16.78 29.87
C ALA A 254 -7.56 16.29 30.87
N LEU A 255 -7.56 16.83 32.10
CA LEU A 255 -8.58 16.51 33.11
C LEU A 255 -9.97 16.97 32.68
N ILE A 256 -10.09 18.15 32.05
CA ILE A 256 -11.36 18.66 31.52
C ILE A 256 -11.90 17.75 30.41
N VAL A 257 -11.04 17.34 29.47
CA VAL A 257 -11.43 16.41 28.39
C VAL A 257 -11.85 15.07 28.96
N LEU A 258 -11.08 14.50 29.90
CA LEU A 258 -11.42 13.25 30.56
C LEU A 258 -12.76 13.32 31.30
N MET A 259 -13.05 14.43 31.99
CA MET A 259 -14.33 14.64 32.64
C MET A 259 -15.51 14.80 31.66
N MET A 260 -15.28 15.36 30.47
CA MET A 260 -16.31 15.44 29.43
C MET A 260 -16.62 14.05 28.85
N GLU A 261 -15.60 13.23 28.62
CA GLU A 261 -15.73 11.90 28.01
C GLU A 261 -16.29 10.86 28.99
N LEU A 262 -16.02 11.00 30.29
CA LEU A 262 -16.66 10.18 31.33
C LEU A 262 -18.15 10.53 31.56
N ARG A 263 -18.62 11.66 31.01
CA ARG A 263 -20.01 12.12 31.16
C ARG A 263 -20.90 11.77 29.95
N SER A 264 -20.30 11.38 28.83
CA SER A 264 -20.98 10.87 27.62
C SER A 264 -21.11 9.36 27.64
#